data_AF-A0A8T5N9W6-F1
#
_entry.id   AF-A0A8T5N9W6-F1
#
_cell.length_a   1.000
_cell.length_b   1.000
_cell.length_c   1.000
_cell.angle_alpha   90.00
_cell.angle_beta   90.00
_cell.angle_gamma   90.00
#
_symmetry.space_group_name_H-M   'P 1'
#
loop_
_entity.id
_entity.type
_entity.pdbx_description
1 polymer ?
#
loop_
_entity_poly.entity_id
_entity_poly.type
_entity_poly.pdbx_seq_one_letter_code
_entity_poly.pdbx_strand_id
1 'polypeptide(L)'
;MNLLLILLWIISMVPLFIIPYSIAVFYQRSFRRNTYPYLFIVSLLLLSVSSIGYLYESFSYGMLLFAIGGILLGGTSLRLDQVMTGRGK
;
A
#
# COMPACT_ATOMS: atom_id res chain seq x y z
N MET A 1 -24.12 -9.07 10.47
CA MET A 1 -22.68 -9.18 10.78
C MET A 1 -21.80 -8.70 9.62
N ASN A 2 -22.07 -9.12 8.37
CA ASN A 2 -21.26 -8.74 7.21
C ASN A 2 -21.25 -7.24 6.87
N LEU A 3 -22.38 -6.52 6.98
CA LEU A 3 -22.43 -5.10 6.57
C LEU A 3 -21.53 -4.20 7.42
N LEU A 4 -21.52 -4.39 8.75
CA LEU A 4 -20.66 -3.65 9.66
C LEU A 4 -19.18 -3.91 9.38
N LEU A 5 -18.80 -5.18 9.16
CA LEU A 5 -17.43 -5.56 8.81
C LEU A 5 -16.99 -4.94 7.47
N ILE A 6 -17.86 -4.94 6.47
CA ILE A 6 -17.58 -4.29 5.17
C ILE A 6 -17.39 -2.78 5.35
N LEU A 7 -18.24 -2.11 6.13
CA LEU A 7 -18.10 -0.67 6.39
C LEU A 7 -16.79 -0.34 7.10
N LEU A 8 -16.45 -1.08 8.16
CA LEU A 8 -15.19 -0.90 8.88
C LEU A 8 -13.99 -1.18 7.98
N TRP A 9 -14.09 -2.19 7.12
CA TRP A 9 -13.07 -2.50 6.12
C TRP A 9 -12.87 -1.32 5.16
N ILE A 10 -13.93 -0.78 4.56
CA ILE A 10 -13.85 0.39 3.66
C ILE A 10 -13.21 1.58 4.39
N ILE A 11 -13.70 1.89 5.60
CA ILE A 11 -13.20 3.02 6.41
C ILE A 11 -11.71 2.86 6.71
N SER A 12 -11.25 1.64 7.01
CA SER A 12 -9.84 1.36 7.30
C SER A 12 -8.93 1.47 6.07
N MET A 13 -9.43 1.17 4.88
CA MET A 13 -8.64 1.24 3.65
C MET A 13 -8.35 2.70 3.26
N VAL A 14 -9.30 3.62 3.42
CA VAL A 14 -9.12 5.04 3.05
C VAL A 14 -7.83 5.67 3.61
N PRO A 15 -7.54 5.66 4.93
CA PRO A 15 -6.31 6.22 5.47
C PRO A 15 -5.07 5.43 5.01
N LEU A 16 -5.19 4.10 4.85
CA LEU A 16 -4.11 3.26 4.35
C LEU A 16 -3.65 3.69 2.95
N PHE A 17 -4.57 4.09 2.06
CA PHE A 17 -4.21 4.63 0.74
C PHE A 17 -3.66 6.06 0.78
N ILE A 18 -4.31 6.93 1.54
CA ILE A 18 -4.03 8.36 1.49
C ILE A 18 -2.67 8.68 2.13
N ILE A 19 -2.37 8.09 3.30
CA ILE A 19 -1.20 8.49 4.09
C ILE A 19 0.12 8.16 3.38
N PRO A 20 0.41 6.92 2.96
CA PRO A 20 1.69 6.57 2.35
C PRO A 20 1.89 7.27 1.00
N TYR A 21 0.82 7.40 0.21
CA TYR A 21 0.84 8.14 -1.05
C TYR A 21 1.18 9.62 -0.81
N SER A 22 0.52 10.28 0.14
CA SER A 22 0.74 11.69 0.44
C SER A 22 2.17 11.95 0.93
N ILE A 23 2.71 11.06 1.76
CA ILE A 23 4.11 11.12 2.21
C ILE A 23 5.05 10.99 1.01
N ALA A 24 4.87 9.97 0.17
CA ALA A 24 5.74 9.76 -0.99
C ALA A 24 5.72 10.94 -1.97
N VAL A 25 4.54 11.55 -2.20
CA VAL A 25 4.39 12.76 -3.03
C VAL A 25 5.09 13.96 -2.39
N PHE A 26 4.93 14.15 -1.08
CA PHE A 26 5.60 15.23 -0.35
C PHE A 26 7.13 15.14 -0.50
N TYR A 27 7.72 13.96 -0.27
CA TYR A 27 9.16 13.74 -0.40
C TYR A 27 9.64 13.89 -1.85
N GLN A 28 8.87 13.42 -2.82
CA GLN A 28 9.22 13.61 -4.23
C GLN A 28 9.31 15.10 -4.60
N ARG A 29 8.34 15.91 -4.15
CA ARG A 29 8.30 17.36 -4.42
C ARG A 29 9.40 18.10 -3.68
N SER A 30 9.64 17.74 -2.41
CA SER A 30 10.63 18.41 -1.56
C SER A 30 12.07 18.13 -2.01
N PHE A 31 12.40 16.87 -2.32
CA PHE A 31 13.78 16.45 -2.62
C PHE A 31 14.08 16.30 -4.12
N ARG A 32 13.10 16.51 -5.00
CA ARG A 32 13.21 16.32 -6.47
C ARG A 32 13.79 14.96 -6.86
N ARG A 33 13.45 13.91 -6.11
CA ARG A 33 13.88 12.53 -6.34
C ARG A 33 12.67 11.62 -6.56
N ASN A 34 12.80 10.64 -7.43
CA ASN A 34 11.72 9.69 -7.71
C ASN A 34 11.50 8.73 -6.53
N THR A 35 10.36 8.89 -5.85
CA THR A 35 9.85 8.00 -4.78
C THR A 35 8.80 7.00 -5.28
N TYR A 36 8.35 7.12 -6.54
CA TYR A 36 7.34 6.27 -7.18
C TYR A 36 6.04 6.11 -6.35
N PRO A 37 5.35 7.22 -6.03
CA PRO A 37 4.20 7.23 -5.11
C PRO A 37 3.05 6.32 -5.55
N TYR A 38 2.86 6.12 -6.86
CA TYR A 38 1.85 5.22 -7.41
C TYR A 38 2.05 3.75 -7.00
N LEU A 39 3.28 3.32 -6.73
CA LEU A 39 3.54 1.94 -6.31
C LEU A 39 3.01 1.67 -4.90
N PHE A 40 2.88 2.68 -4.03
CA PHE A 40 2.16 2.54 -2.76
C PHE A 40 0.68 2.22 -2.99
N ILE A 41 0.02 2.93 -3.93
CA ILE A 41 -1.38 2.65 -4.29
C ILE A 41 -1.53 1.23 -4.82
N VAL A 42 -0.66 0.80 -5.74
CA VAL A 42 -0.71 -0.55 -6.31
C VAL A 42 -0.55 -1.61 -5.22
N SER A 43 0.45 -1.44 -4.34
CA SER A 43 0.70 -2.37 -3.23
C SER A 43 -0.48 -2.49 -2.29
N LEU A 44 -1.07 -1.35 -1.93
CA LEU A 44 -2.22 -1.31 -1.03
C LEU A 44 -3.47 -1.89 -1.68
N LEU A 45 -3.67 -1.68 -2.98
CA LEU A 45 -4.76 -2.31 -3.72
C LEU A 45 -4.64 -3.82 -3.70
N LEU A 46 -3.44 -4.37 -3.91
CA LEU A 46 -3.21 -5.82 -3.82
C LEU A 46 -3.49 -6.36 -2.40
N LEU A 47 -3.09 -5.63 -1.36
CA LEU A 47 -3.36 -5.99 0.04
C LEU A 47 -4.84 -5.85 0.41
N SER A 48 -5.54 -4.83 -0.11
CA SER A 48 -6.98 -4.69 0.07
C SER A 48 -7.70 -5.87 -0.58
N VAL A 49 -7.36 -6.22 -1.82
CA VAL A 49 -7.99 -7.35 -2.51
C VAL A 49 -7.64 -8.68 -1.82
N SER A 50 -6.41 -8.86 -1.33
CA SER A 50 -6.05 -10.08 -0.59
C SER A 50 -6.89 -10.24 0.69
N SER A 51 -7.18 -9.13 1.37
CA SER A 51 -7.98 -9.14 2.59
C SER A 51 -9.46 -9.50 2.37
N ILE A 52 -9.96 -9.49 1.13
CA ILE A 52 -11.30 -10.00 0.79
C ILE A 52 -11.42 -11.49 1.13
N GLY A 53 -10.32 -12.25 1.12
CA GLY A 53 -10.30 -13.64 1.57
C GLY A 53 -10.74 -13.84 3.03
N TYR A 54 -10.60 -12.82 3.88
CA TYR A 54 -11.15 -12.86 5.25
C TYR A 54 -12.67 -12.68 5.30
N LEU A 55 -13.28 -12.15 4.24
CA LEU A 55 -14.72 -11.99 4.09
C LEU A 55 -15.36 -13.15 3.31
N TYR A 56 -14.60 -13.79 2.42
CA TYR A 56 -15.06 -14.86 1.54
C TYR A 56 -14.02 -15.97 1.40
N GLU A 57 -14.28 -17.14 2.00
CA GLU A 57 -13.37 -18.30 2.00
C GLU A 57 -13.11 -18.89 0.60
N SER A 58 -13.96 -18.62 -0.39
CA SER A 58 -13.79 -19.08 -1.78
C SER A 58 -12.67 -18.35 -2.54
N PHE A 59 -12.04 -17.33 -1.94
CA PHE A 59 -11.01 -16.53 -2.59
C PHE A 59 -9.62 -17.18 -2.50
N SER A 60 -9.24 -17.96 -3.51
CA SER A 60 -7.98 -18.72 -3.52
C SER A 60 -6.71 -17.89 -3.81
N TYR A 61 -6.84 -16.72 -4.45
CA TYR A 61 -5.70 -15.91 -4.89
C TYR A 61 -5.16 -14.94 -3.82
N GLY A 62 -5.76 -14.91 -2.63
CA GLY A 62 -5.42 -13.95 -1.58
C GLY A 62 -3.95 -13.98 -1.18
N MET A 63 -3.37 -15.17 -1.00
CA MET A 63 -1.97 -15.33 -0.59
C MET A 63 -0.98 -14.80 -1.64
N LEU A 64 -1.28 -14.99 -2.92
CA LEU A 64 -0.43 -14.50 -4.02
C LEU A 64 -0.47 -12.97 -4.09
N LEU A 65 -1.67 -12.38 -4.00
CA LEU A 65 -1.83 -10.92 -3.99
C LEU A 65 -1.18 -10.29 -2.76
N PHE A 66 -1.29 -10.94 -1.60
CA PHE A 66 -0.60 -10.52 -0.38
C PHE A 66 0.92 -10.52 -0.56
N ALA A 67 1.49 -11.59 -1.12
CA ALA A 67 2.93 -11.69 -1.34
C ALA A 67 3.44 -10.60 -2.30
N ILE A 68 2.78 -10.41 -3.44
CA ILE A 68 3.17 -9.38 -4.43
C ILE A 68 3.00 -7.99 -3.85
N GLY A 69 1.87 -7.70 -3.20
CA GLY A 69 1.61 -6.42 -2.55
C GLY A 69 2.62 -6.11 -1.45
N GLY A 70 2.99 -7.11 -0.64
CA GLY A 70 4.01 -6.97 0.40
C GLY A 70 5.40 -6.69 -0.14
N ILE A 71 5.83 -7.40 -1.20
CA ILE A 71 7.12 -7.16 -1.87
C ILE A 71 7.18 -5.74 -2.44
N LEU A 72 6.12 -5.32 -3.14
CA LEU A 72 6.05 -3.97 -3.69
C LEU A 72 6.09 -2.91 -2.60
N LEU A 73 5.31 -3.09 -1.51
CA LEU A 73 5.27 -2.15 -0.40
C LEU A 73 6.63 -2.05 0.31
N GLY A 74 7.31 -3.18 0.52
CA GLY A 74 8.66 -3.22 1.09
C GLY A 74 9.66 -2.49 0.19
N GLY A 75 9.65 -2.78 -1.10
CA GLY A 75 10.54 -2.14 -2.08
C GLY A 75 10.32 -0.62 -2.18
N THR A 76 9.07 -0.17 -2.22
CA THR A 76 8.74 1.27 -2.25
C THR A 76 9.13 1.96 -0.96
N SER A 77 8.97 1.30 0.19
CA SER A 77 9.36 1.85 1.49
C SER A 77 10.86 2.02 1.59
N LEU A 78 11.66 1.05 1.12
CA LEU A 78 13.11 1.18 1.05
C LEU A 78 13.54 2.34 0.13
N ARG A 79 12.86 2.51 -1.00
CA ARG A 79 13.13 3.63 -1.90
C ARG A 79 12.79 4.98 -1.27
N LEU A 80 11.67 5.06 -0.56
CA LEU A 80 11.26 6.25 0.18
C LEU A 80 12.29 6.57 1.27
N ASP A 81 12.73 5.57 2.04
CA ASP A 81 13.78 5.73 3.07
C ASP A 81 15.10 6.28 2.49
N GLN A 82 15.55 5.77 1.33
CA GLN A 82 16.72 6.31 0.62
C GLN A 82 16.55 7.78 0.25
N VAL A 83 15.36 8.17 -0.18
CA VAL A 83 15.05 9.56 -0.53
C VAL A 83 15.06 10.45 0.72
N MET A 84 14.49 9.97 1.82
CA MET A 84 14.42 10.69 3.12
C MET A 84 15.81 10.86 3.75
N THR A 85 16.63 9.80 3.72
CA THR A 85 17.97 9.79 4.34
C THR A 85 19.06 10.35 3.42
N GLY A 86 18.74 10.64 2.17
CA GLY A 86 19.71 11.11 1.18
C GLY A 86 20.68 10.03 0.67
N ARG A 87 20.56 8.78 1.15
CA ARG A 87 21.38 7.62 0.75
C ARG A 87 21.13 7.25 -0.73
N GLY A 88 22.18 6.84 -1.44
CA GLY A 88 22.10 6.50 -2.87
C GLY A 88 22.11 7.70 -3.82
N LYS A 89 22.91 8.73 -3.49
CA LYS A 89 23.43 9.68 -4.50
C LYS A 89 24.37 8.96 -5.44
#